data_AF-A0A1I5FTN2-F1
#
_entry.id   AF-A0A1I5FTN2-F1
#
_cell.length_a   1.000
_cell.length_b   1.000
_cell.length_c   1.000
_cell.angle_alpha   90.00
_cell.angle_beta   90.00
_cell.angle_gamma   90.00
#
_symmetry.space_group_name_H-M   'P 1'
#
loop_
_entity.id
_entity.type
_entity.pdbx_description
1 polymer ?
#
loop_
_entity_poly.entity_id
_entity_poly.type
_entity_poly.pdbx_seq_one_letter_code
_entity_poly.pdbx_strand_id
1 'polypeptide(L)'
;MLKVSEIVQTVKSLIETRVNMVKQEVQEEFLGIISRTILLVVLGGLTLLVLLFFSLSLAFFLSTKFESPFIGFLLVGLFYLILLVLLYLGRYSIGIQSKVQGGLRNFIFSKIKLKKKDE
;
A
#
# COMPACT_ATOMS: atom_id res chain seq x y z
N MET A 1 -9.25 -59.78 -12.21
CA MET A 1 -9.97 -58.65 -11.59
C MET A 1 -9.01 -57.53 -11.14
N LEU A 2 -8.08 -57.05 -11.97
CA LEU A 2 -6.97 -56.18 -11.52
C LEU A 2 -6.85 -54.80 -12.19
N LYS A 3 -7.61 -54.51 -13.26
CA LYS A 3 -7.45 -53.24 -14.01
C LYS A 3 -8.23 -52.05 -13.43
N VAL A 4 -9.33 -52.31 -12.73
CA VAL A 4 -10.16 -51.23 -12.15
C VAL A 4 -9.44 -50.52 -11.00
N SER A 5 -8.65 -51.26 -10.21
CA SER A 5 -7.86 -50.69 -9.10
C SER A 5 -6.77 -49.74 -9.60
N GLU A 6 -6.05 -50.08 -10.68
CA GLU A 6 -5.03 -49.21 -11.27
C GLU A 6 -5.62 -47.93 -11.86
N ILE A 7 -6.78 -48.02 -12.53
CA ILE A 7 -7.49 -46.86 -13.07
C ILE A 7 -7.93 -45.93 -11.92
N VAL A 8 -8.51 -46.50 -10.85
CA VAL A 8 -8.91 -45.73 -9.67
C VAL A 8 -7.70 -45.07 -9.00
N GLN A 9 -6.56 -45.75 -8.93
CA GLN A 9 -5.32 -45.20 -8.35
C GLN A 9 -4.72 -44.08 -9.20
N THR A 10 -4.79 -44.19 -10.52
CA THR A 10 -4.34 -43.14 -11.45
C THR A 10 -5.26 -41.92 -11.41
N VAL A 11 -6.59 -42.13 -11.35
CA VAL A 11 -7.55 -41.03 -11.19
C VAL A 11 -7.39 -40.35 -9.83
N LYS A 12 -7.14 -41.13 -8.76
CA LYS A 12 -6.85 -40.59 -7.44
C LYS A 12 -5.59 -39.74 -7.46
N SER A 13 -4.50 -40.20 -8.10
CA SER A 13 -3.26 -39.42 -8.20
C SER A 13 -3.46 -38.15 -9.03
N LEU A 14 -4.28 -38.19 -10.09
CA LEU A 14 -4.63 -37.01 -10.88
C LEU A 14 -5.41 -35.98 -10.05
N ILE A 15 -6.40 -36.42 -9.28
CA ILE A 15 -7.17 -35.54 -8.39
C ILE A 15 -6.26 -34.96 -7.30
N GLU A 16 -5.42 -35.79 -6.68
CA GLU A 16 -4.47 -35.35 -5.65
C GLU A 16 -3.46 -34.35 -6.22
N THR A 17 -2.97 -34.57 -7.44
CA THR A 17 -2.10 -33.63 -8.14
C THR A 17 -2.82 -32.31 -8.43
N ARG A 18 -4.08 -32.35 -8.89
CA ARG A 18 -4.88 -31.13 -9.11
C ARG A 18 -5.10 -30.35 -7.82
N VAL A 19 -5.41 -31.03 -6.72
CA VAL A 19 -5.59 -30.39 -5.41
C VAL A 19 -4.28 -29.78 -4.90
N ASN A 20 -3.16 -30.47 -5.09
CA ASN A 20 -1.84 -29.97 -4.74
C ASN A 20 -1.44 -28.76 -5.58
N MET A 21 -1.70 -28.78 -6.89
CA MET A 21 -1.47 -27.62 -7.77
C MET A 21 -2.28 -26.40 -7.33
N VAL A 22 -3.58 -26.57 -7.03
CA VAL A 22 -4.42 -25.47 -6.53
C VAL A 22 -3.93 -24.95 -5.18
N LYS A 23 -3.54 -25.84 -4.24
CA LYS A 23 -2.95 -25.41 -2.97
C LYS A 23 -1.68 -24.59 -3.16
N GLN A 24 -0.81 -24.99 -4.09
CA GLN A 24 0.43 -24.29 -4.40
C GLN A 24 0.18 -22.94 -5.06
N GLU A 25 -0.68 -22.87 -6.08
CA GLU A 25 -1.07 -21.62 -6.74
C GLU A 25 -1.63 -20.60 -5.74
N VAL A 26 -2.50 -21.07 -4.84
CA VAL A 26 -3.06 -20.23 -3.77
C VAL A 26 -1.95 -19.73 -2.85
N GLN A 27 -1.04 -20.59 -2.38
CA GLN A 27 0.09 -20.17 -1.54
C GLN A 27 0.98 -19.14 -2.24
N GLU A 28 1.32 -19.34 -3.51
CA GLU A 28 2.14 -18.41 -4.28
C GLU A 28 1.44 -17.06 -4.49
N GLU A 29 0.14 -17.06 -4.78
CA GLU A 29 -0.65 -15.84 -4.92
C GLU A 29 -0.72 -15.07 -3.59
N PHE A 30 -0.98 -15.77 -2.49
CA PHE A 30 -0.96 -15.20 -1.14
C PHE A 30 0.40 -14.61 -0.80
N LEU A 31 1.50 -15.34 -1.03
CA LEU A 31 2.86 -14.86 -0.78
C LEU A 31 3.20 -13.63 -1.64
N GLY A 32 2.75 -13.60 -2.89
CA GLY A 32 2.93 -12.46 -3.78
C GLY A 32 2.18 -11.20 -3.30
N ILE A 33 0.93 -11.35 -2.86
CA ILE A 33 0.12 -10.25 -2.32
C ILE A 33 0.69 -9.76 -0.99
N ILE A 34 1.05 -10.67 -0.08
CA ILE A 34 1.60 -10.34 1.24
C ILE A 34 2.93 -9.59 1.08
N SER A 35 3.84 -10.08 0.25
CA SER A 35 5.15 -9.45 0.02
C SER A 35 5.00 -8.02 -0.51
N ARG A 36 4.07 -7.79 -1.45
CA ARG A 36 3.77 -6.46 -1.98
C ARG A 36 3.14 -5.55 -0.94
N THR A 37 2.22 -6.07 -0.13
CA THR A 37 1.55 -5.34 0.94
C THR A 37 2.54 -4.91 2.01
N ILE A 38 3.41 -5.81 2.47
CA ILE A 38 4.46 -5.51 3.44
C ILE A 38 5.38 -4.41 2.90
N LEU A 39 5.86 -4.54 1.66
CA LEU A 39 6.72 -3.52 1.06
C LEU A 39 6.03 -2.15 1.02
N LEU A 40 4.74 -2.10 0.65
CA LEU A 40 3.95 -0.87 0.65
C LEU A 40 3.81 -0.26 2.04
N VAL A 41 3.52 -1.08 3.05
CA VAL A 41 3.37 -0.64 4.44
C VAL A 41 4.70 -0.10 4.97
N VAL A 42 5.80 -0.80 4.71
CA VAL A 42 7.15 -0.35 5.13
C VAL A 42 7.50 0.97 4.46
N LEU A 43 7.29 1.09 3.15
CA LEU A 43 7.62 2.30 2.40
C LEU A 43 6.73 3.49 2.80
N GLY A 44 5.43 3.25 2.98
CA GLY A 44 4.48 4.25 3.47
C GLY A 44 4.80 4.69 4.91
N GLY A 45 5.13 3.74 5.77
CA GLY A 45 5.57 3.99 7.14
C GLY A 45 6.84 4.85 7.19
N LEU A 46 7.87 4.48 6.44
CA LEU A 46 9.11 5.27 6.34
C LEU A 46 8.86 6.67 5.80
N THR A 47 8.00 6.81 4.78
CA THR A 47 7.64 8.12 4.22
C THR A 47 6.94 9.00 5.26
N LEU A 48 5.98 8.45 6.02
CA LEU A 48 5.32 9.15 7.12
C LEU A 48 6.32 9.59 8.19
N LEU A 49 7.28 8.72 8.51
CA LEU A 49 8.31 8.96 9.52
C LEU A 49 9.23 10.12 9.09
N VAL A 50 9.68 10.12 7.83
CA VAL A 50 10.45 11.23 7.23
C VAL A 50 9.64 12.53 7.28
N LEU A 51 8.36 12.49 6.90
CA LEU A 51 7.50 13.67 6.86
C LEU A 51 7.25 14.24 8.26
N LEU A 52 7.11 13.37 9.27
CA LEU A 52 7.00 13.76 10.68
C LEU A 52 8.29 14.44 11.16
N PHE A 53 9.46 13.85 10.93
CA PHE A 53 10.73 14.48 11.29
C PHE A 53 10.96 15.79 10.56
N PHE A 54 10.55 15.89 9.30
CA PHE A 54 10.64 17.12 8.53
C PHE A 54 9.74 18.22 9.13
N SER A 55 8.52 17.86 9.54
CA SER A 55 7.60 18.77 10.23
C SER A 55 8.16 19.25 11.57
N LEU A 56 8.71 18.34 12.38
CA LEU A 56 9.37 18.69 13.64
C LEU A 56 10.58 19.60 13.40
N SER A 57 11.42 19.28 12.41
CA SER A 57 12.58 20.09 12.04
C SER A 57 12.17 21.52 11.65
N LEU A 58 11.11 21.67 10.86
CA LEU A 58 10.52 22.98 10.53
C LEU A 58 10.00 23.72 11.78
N ALA A 59 9.36 23.01 12.71
CA ALA A 59 8.89 23.59 13.98
C ALA A 59 10.05 24.14 14.82
N PHE A 60 11.12 23.35 14.94
CA PHE A 60 12.33 23.75 15.67
C PHE A 60 13.08 24.88 14.97
N PHE A 61 13.17 24.87 13.63
CA PHE A 61 13.82 25.93 12.86
C PHE A 61 13.10 27.28 13.00
N LEU A 62 11.77 27.28 13.03
CA LEU A 62 10.99 28.49 13.32
C LEU A 62 11.07 28.90 14.78
N SER A 63 11.11 27.94 15.70
CA SER A 63 11.26 28.19 17.13
C SER A 63 12.57 28.90 17.47
N THR A 64 13.68 28.56 16.82
CA THR A 64 14.98 29.20 17.08
C THR A 64 15.06 30.63 16.52
N LYS A 65 14.38 30.90 15.39
CA LYS A 65 14.29 32.24 14.77
C LYS A 65 13.50 33.26 15.61
N PHE A 66 12.61 32.81 16.48
CA PHE A 66 11.71 33.64 17.30
C PHE A 66 12.06 33.63 18.80
N GLU A 67 13.19 33.01 19.20
CA GLU A 67 13.69 32.92 20.59
C GLU A 67 12.69 32.34 21.62
N SER A 68 11.60 31.71 21.17
CA SER A 68 10.58 31.11 22.03
C SER A 68 10.04 29.79 21.46
N PRO A 69 10.12 28.66 22.22
CA PRO A 69 9.61 27.34 21.85
C PRO A 69 8.14 27.30 21.41
N PHE A 70 7.32 28.16 22.03
CA PHE A 70 5.87 28.15 21.83
C PHE A 70 5.47 28.65 20.44
N ILE A 71 6.22 29.60 19.86
CA ILE A 71 5.87 30.21 18.57
C ILE A 71 6.11 29.24 17.41
N GLY A 72 7.18 28.43 17.47
CA GLY A 72 7.48 27.44 16.43
C GLY A 72 6.42 26.34 16.34
N PHE A 73 5.98 25.82 17.49
CA PHE A 73 4.88 24.85 17.55
C PHE A 73 3.53 25.45 17.17
N LEU A 74 3.26 26.71 17.57
CA LEU A 74 2.02 27.40 17.22
C LEU A 74 1.91 27.62 15.71
N LEU A 75 3.01 27.98 15.03
CA LEU A 75 2.99 28.18 13.58
C LEU A 75 2.81 26.87 12.81
N VAL A 76 3.45 25.78 13.25
CA VAL A 76 3.25 24.45 12.64
C VAL A 76 1.84 23.94 12.91
N GLY A 77 1.29 24.18 14.10
CA GLY A 77 -0.12 23.93 14.41
C GLY A 77 -1.07 24.72 13.49
N LEU A 78 -0.78 26.00 13.24
CA LEU A 78 -1.55 26.85 12.33
C LEU A 78 -1.42 26.39 10.87
N PHE A 79 -0.25 25.90 10.46
CA PHE A 79 -0.02 25.30 9.14
C PHE A 79 -0.83 24.01 8.96
N TYR A 80 -0.85 23.13 9.97
CA TYR A 80 -1.71 21.95 9.96
C TYR A 80 -3.20 22.32 9.96
N LEU A 81 -3.59 23.38 10.67
CA LEU A 81 -4.95 23.92 10.65
C LEU A 81 -5.35 24.41 9.25
N ILE A 82 -4.46 25.15 8.57
CA ILE A 82 -4.65 25.60 7.18
C ILE A 82 -4.76 24.40 6.24
N LEU A 83 -3.89 23.40 6.37
CA LEU A 83 -3.98 22.15 5.61
C LEU A 83 -5.31 21.44 5.84
N LEU A 84 -5.79 21.38 7.09
CA LEU A 84 -7.06 20.75 7.46
C LEU A 84 -8.23 21.52 6.85
N VAL A 85 -8.21 22.86 6.90
CA VAL A 85 -9.22 23.72 6.25
C VAL A 85 -9.20 23.55 4.74
N LEU A 86 -8.02 23.52 4.09
CA LEU A 86 -7.89 23.22 2.66
C LEU A 86 -8.42 21.84 2.30
N LEU A 87 -8.15 20.83 3.14
CA LEU A 87 -8.66 19.47 2.94
C LEU A 87 -10.18 19.40 3.14
N TYR A 88 -10.72 20.17 4.09
CA TYR A 88 -12.16 20.25 4.37
C TYR A 88 -12.92 20.97 3.26
N LEU A 89 -12.37 22.05 2.71
CA LEU A 89 -12.89 22.73 1.52
C LEU A 89 -12.76 21.84 0.28
N GLY A 90 -11.62 21.16 0.13
CA GLY A 90 -11.33 20.21 -0.95
C GLY A 90 -12.20 18.95 -0.91
N ARG A 91 -12.68 18.53 0.27
CA ARG A 91 -13.64 17.43 0.45
C ARG A 91 -14.94 17.67 -0.34
N TYR A 92 -15.34 18.93 -0.51
CA TYR A 92 -16.53 19.31 -1.26
C TYR A 92 -16.25 19.49 -2.77
N SER A 93 -14.98 19.48 -3.18
CA SER A 93 -14.57 19.57 -4.58
C SER A 93 -14.37 18.19 -5.19
N ILE A 94 -15.29 17.83 -6.08
CA ILE A 94 -15.36 16.58 -6.88
C ILE A 94 -14.02 16.25 -7.59
N GLY A 95 -13.15 17.25 -7.81
CA GLY A 95 -11.83 17.09 -8.42
C GLY A 95 -10.78 16.38 -7.54
N ILE A 96 -10.90 16.43 -6.21
CA ILE A 96 -9.91 15.80 -5.30
C ILE A 96 -10.23 14.33 -5.10
N GLN A 97 -11.51 13.96 -4.99
CA GLN A 97 -11.92 12.56 -4.91
C GLN A 97 -11.56 11.79 -6.18
N SER A 98 -11.77 12.38 -7.37
CA SER A 98 -11.42 11.77 -8.66
C SER A 98 -9.90 11.68 -8.90
N LYS A 99 -9.11 12.64 -8.41
CA LYS A 99 -7.63 12.57 -8.48
C LYS A 99 -7.03 11.58 -7.52
N VAL A 100 -7.57 11.46 -6.30
CA VAL A 100 -7.13 10.45 -5.32
C VAL A 100 -7.51 9.05 -5.79
N GLN A 101 -8.74 8.86 -6.28
CA GLN A 101 -9.15 7.57 -6.87
C GLN A 101 -8.37 7.26 -8.16
N GLY A 102 -8.13 8.24 -9.03
CA GLY A 102 -7.34 8.07 -10.25
C GLY A 102 -5.87 7.77 -9.98
N GLY A 103 -5.27 8.40 -8.97
CA GLY A 103 -3.91 8.15 -8.51
C GLY A 103 -3.74 6.77 -7.88
N LEU A 104 -4.65 6.37 -6.98
CA LEU A 104 -4.64 5.01 -6.41
C LEU A 104 -4.87 3.95 -7.48
N ARG A 105 -5.80 4.18 -8.41
CA ARG A 105 -6.08 3.26 -9.51
C ARG A 105 -4.85 3.11 -10.40
N ASN A 106 -4.18 4.21 -10.78
CA ASN A 106 -2.93 4.10 -11.54
C ASN A 106 -1.80 3.45 -10.74
N PHE A 107 -1.69 3.65 -9.44
CA PHE A 107 -0.64 3.02 -8.63
C PHE A 107 -0.84 1.51 -8.46
N ILE A 108 -2.08 1.06 -8.24
CA ILE A 108 -2.44 -0.35 -8.09
C ILE A 108 -2.36 -1.08 -9.45
N PHE A 109 -2.89 -0.49 -10.52
CA PHE A 109 -2.94 -1.15 -11.83
C PHE A 109 -1.66 -1.01 -12.66
N SER A 110 -0.81 0.00 -12.44
CA SER A 110 0.45 0.15 -13.19
C SER A 110 1.49 -0.94 -12.85
N LYS A 111 1.52 -1.43 -11.60
CA LYS A 111 2.40 -2.56 -11.23
C LYS A 111 1.94 -3.92 -11.75
N ILE A 112 0.69 -4.07 -12.20
CA ILE A 112 0.21 -5.31 -12.82
C ILE A 112 0.60 -5.36 -14.30
N LYS A 113 0.66 -4.21 -14.97
CA LYS A 113 0.95 -4.13 -16.42
C LYS A 113 2.44 -4.31 -16.77
N LEU A 114 3.36 -4.10 -15.82
CA LEU A 114 4.79 -4.31 -16.03
C LEU A 114 5.20 -5.80 -16.00
N LYS A 115 4.42 -6.70 -15.38
CA LYS A 115 4.74 -8.14 -15.38
C LYS A 115 4.37 -8.84 -16.70
N LYS A 116 3.55 -8.24 -17.56
CA LYS A 116 3.03 -8.86 -18.79
C LYS A 116 3.70 -8.37 -20.08
N LYS A 117 4.76 -7.58 -19.99
CA LYS A 117 5.52 -7.08 -21.16
C LYS A 117 6.89 -7.77 -21.31
N ASP A 118 7.23 -8.64 -20.37
CA ASP A 118 8.51 -9.36 -20.32
C ASP A 118 8.31 -10.89 -20.52
N GLU A 119 7.11 -11.34 -20.91
CA GLU A 119 6.81 -12.67 -21.48
C GLU A 119 6.44 -12.51 -22.96
#